data_AF-A0AAW8BIC3-F1
#
_entry.id   AF-A0AAW8BIC3-F1
#
_cell.length_a   1.000
_cell.length_b   1.000
_cell.length_c   1.000
_cell.angle_alpha   90.00
_cell.angle_beta   90.00
_cell.angle_gamma   90.00
#
_symmetry.space_group_name_H-M   'P 1'
#
loop_
_entity.id
_entity.type
_entity.pdbx_description
1 polymer ?
#
loop_
_entity_poly.entity_id
_entity_poly.type
_entity_poly.pdbx_seq_one_letter_code
_entity_poly.pdbx_strand_id
1 'polypeptide(L)'
;MNAFVNVVPEGVTAAAQDIAGVGAALDRAYTALAPATTSVASAAADEVSAAIAEFFSGHGRAFAALGAQAASFQDLFVQALNNASQQYAAAETAIVRQLQATTAALNLPPIFGPRPVPSSVPVDPAQFAGTYYEQGSVKQFFSLGLVNTKAMYSLNPDGTIRVQNSGNYFFNNGPLSSIIGSAVPLNATNTALDVSFLPFKLPFSLSGPTGNYIIVARAPDYSWVLVSDPTGFSGYVLTRDQFIPAQQYQQLAGQLVSSGVWGPITPTNQYA
;
A
#
# COMPACT_ATOMS: atom_id res chain seq x y z
N MET A 1 7.71 -7.66 -24.97
CA MET A 1 7.58 -7.28 -23.55
C MET A 1 6.09 -7.23 -23.23
N ASN A 2 5.59 -8.16 -22.43
CA ASN A 2 4.22 -8.05 -21.92
C ASN A 2 4.28 -7.12 -20.71
N ALA A 3 3.59 -5.98 -20.78
CA ALA A 3 3.38 -5.14 -19.61
C ALA A 3 2.36 -5.85 -18.70
N PHE A 4 2.76 -6.18 -17.47
CA PHE A 4 1.83 -6.64 -16.45
C PHE A 4 1.18 -5.41 -15.84
N VAL A 5 -0.13 -5.26 -16.04
CA VAL A 5 -0.93 -4.23 -15.35
C VAL A 5 -1.37 -4.84 -14.03
N ASN A 6 -0.87 -4.29 -12.92
CA ASN A 6 -1.35 -4.61 -11.58
C ASN A 6 -2.39 -3.57 -11.18
N VAL A 7 -3.59 -4.00 -10.78
CA VAL A 7 -4.66 -3.14 -10.30
C VAL A 7 -4.94 -3.53 -8.86
N VAL A 8 -4.91 -2.56 -7.94
CA VAL A 8 -5.36 -2.74 -6.55
C VAL A 8 -6.73 -2.08 -6.43
N PRO A 9 -7.84 -2.84 -6.36
CA PRO A 9 -9.20 -2.28 -6.35
C PRO A 9 -9.40 -1.20 -5.28
N GLU A 10 -8.84 -1.40 -4.09
CA GLU A 10 -8.98 -0.45 -2.98
C GLU A 10 -8.25 0.86 -3.24
N GLY A 11 -7.10 0.82 -3.93
CA GLY A 11 -6.39 2.02 -4.37
C GLY A 11 -7.19 2.82 -5.40
N VAL A 12 -7.88 2.14 -6.32
CA VAL A 12 -8.77 2.79 -7.30
C VAL A 12 -9.97 3.44 -6.61
N THR A 13 -10.55 2.78 -5.61
CA THR A 13 -11.66 3.33 -4.81
C THR A 13 -11.23 4.57 -4.02
N ALA A 14 -10.06 4.54 -3.38
CA ALA A 14 -9.53 5.69 -2.65
C ALA A 14 -9.29 6.88 -3.60
N ALA A 15 -8.68 6.63 -4.75
CA ALA A 15 -8.50 7.68 -5.78
C ALA A 15 -9.83 8.25 -6.27
N ALA A 16 -10.87 7.41 -6.46
CA ALA A 16 -12.20 7.88 -6.84
C ALA A 16 -12.82 8.80 -5.77
N GLN A 17 -12.60 8.50 -4.48
CA GLN A 17 -13.05 9.35 -3.36
C GLN A 17 -12.32 10.69 -3.33
N ASP A 18 -11.00 10.71 -3.52
CA ASP A 18 -10.21 11.93 -3.59
C ASP A 18 -10.68 12.84 -4.74
N ILE A 19 -10.91 12.25 -5.92
CA ILE A 19 -11.42 12.97 -7.09
C ILE A 19 -12.82 13.53 -6.83
N ALA A 20 -13.70 12.78 -6.17
CA ALA A 20 -15.01 13.29 -5.75
C ALA A 20 -14.87 14.48 -4.78
N GLY A 21 -13.92 14.41 -3.85
CA GLY A 21 -13.60 15.49 -2.92
C GLY A 21 -13.12 16.76 -3.62
N VAL A 22 -12.25 16.64 -4.63
CA VAL A 22 -11.81 17.77 -5.47
C VAL A 22 -13.00 18.39 -6.21
N GLY A 23 -13.88 17.57 -6.80
CA GLY A 23 -15.09 18.04 -7.48
C GLY A 23 -15.99 18.87 -6.57
N ALA A 24 -16.27 18.34 -5.36
CA ALA A 24 -17.06 19.05 -4.36
C ALA A 24 -16.41 20.35 -3.85
N ALA A 25 -15.08 20.46 -3.88
CA ALA A 25 -14.38 21.70 -3.56
C ALA A 25 -14.52 22.73 -4.69
N LEU A 26 -14.41 22.29 -5.95
CA LEU A 26 -14.60 23.13 -7.12
C LEU A 26 -16.03 23.66 -7.22
N ASP A 27 -17.04 22.81 -7.03
CA ASP A 27 -18.44 23.23 -7.07
C ASP A 27 -18.78 24.29 -6.03
N ARG A 28 -18.24 24.15 -4.81
CA ARG A 28 -18.38 25.18 -3.77
C ARG A 28 -17.74 26.50 -4.19
N ALA A 29 -16.53 26.45 -4.77
CA ALA A 29 -15.83 27.64 -5.23
C ALA A 29 -16.58 28.33 -6.39
N TYR A 30 -17.05 27.57 -7.38
CA TYR A 30 -17.82 28.10 -8.51
C TYR A 30 -19.15 28.70 -8.07
N THR A 31 -19.87 28.01 -7.18
CA THR A 31 -21.13 28.52 -6.63
C THR A 31 -20.93 29.83 -5.86
N ALA A 32 -19.85 29.93 -5.07
CA ALA A 32 -19.54 31.14 -4.32
C ALA A 32 -19.16 32.34 -5.22
N LEU A 33 -18.50 32.09 -6.35
CA LEU A 33 -18.04 33.13 -7.27
C LEU A 33 -19.07 33.51 -8.34
N ALA A 34 -20.06 32.66 -8.61
CA ALA A 34 -21.04 32.88 -9.68
C ALA A 34 -21.70 34.27 -9.63
N PRO A 35 -22.22 34.77 -8.50
CA PRO A 35 -22.85 36.10 -8.47
C PRO A 35 -21.90 37.22 -8.90
N ALA A 36 -20.62 37.13 -8.53
CA ALA A 36 -19.62 38.15 -8.84
C ALA A 36 -19.18 38.15 -10.31
N THR A 37 -19.37 37.02 -11.02
CA THR A 37 -18.91 36.86 -12.41
C THR A 37 -20.04 36.86 -13.43
N THR A 38 -21.27 36.53 -13.04
CA THR A 38 -22.42 36.46 -13.96
C THR A 38 -23.33 37.68 -13.94
N SER A 39 -23.13 38.57 -12.96
CA SER A 39 -23.95 39.75 -12.72
C SER A 39 -23.07 40.98 -12.46
N VAL A 40 -22.15 41.25 -13.38
CA VAL A 40 -21.22 42.38 -13.29
C VAL A 40 -22.00 43.68 -13.43
N ALA A 41 -21.83 44.60 -12.47
CA ALA A 41 -22.46 45.91 -12.53
C ALA A 41 -21.76 46.83 -13.56
N SER A 42 -22.51 47.73 -14.19
CA SER A 42 -21.92 48.75 -15.05
C SER A 42 -21.12 49.77 -14.23
N ALA A 43 -19.98 50.21 -14.77
CA ALA A 43 -19.12 51.19 -14.10
C ALA A 43 -19.73 52.60 -14.06
N ALA A 44 -20.60 52.92 -15.04
CA ALA A 44 -21.34 54.17 -15.15
C ALA A 44 -22.71 53.94 -15.82
N ALA A 45 -23.52 55.00 -15.90
CA ALA A 45 -24.89 54.97 -16.44
C ALA A 45 -24.97 55.08 -17.98
N ASP A 46 -23.83 55.08 -18.66
CA ASP A 46 -23.76 55.17 -20.13
C ASP A 46 -23.90 53.80 -20.80
N GLU A 47 -24.30 53.83 -22.07
CA GLU A 47 -24.56 52.63 -22.88
C GLU A 47 -23.29 51.79 -23.11
N VAL A 48 -22.10 52.39 -23.15
CA VAL A 48 -20.83 51.66 -23.35
C VAL A 48 -20.48 50.86 -22.11
N SER A 49 -20.57 51.48 -20.92
CA SER A 49 -20.37 50.80 -19.63
C SER A 49 -21.37 49.66 -19.42
N ALA A 50 -22.63 49.85 -19.81
CA ALA A 50 -23.65 48.80 -19.75
C ALA A 50 -23.33 47.63 -20.71
N ALA A 51 -22.93 47.92 -21.95
CA ALA A 51 -22.57 46.90 -22.93
C ALA A 51 -21.34 46.08 -22.51
N ILE A 52 -20.32 46.72 -21.92
CA ILE A 52 -19.13 46.03 -21.40
C ILE A 52 -19.49 45.10 -20.23
N ALA A 53 -20.29 45.58 -19.28
CA ALA A 53 -20.74 44.78 -18.14
C ALA A 53 -21.54 43.55 -18.58
N GLU A 54 -22.42 43.71 -19.57
CA GLU A 54 -23.19 42.60 -20.15
C GLU A 54 -22.29 41.60 -20.90
N PHE A 55 -21.28 42.08 -21.63
CA PHE A 55 -20.30 41.22 -22.30
C PHE A 55 -19.57 40.31 -21.31
N PHE A 56 -19.05 40.86 -20.21
CA PHE A 56 -18.36 40.06 -19.18
C PHE A 56 -19.31 39.15 -18.41
N SER A 57 -20.52 39.63 -18.07
CA SER A 57 -21.56 38.82 -17.44
C SER A 57 -21.96 37.62 -18.33
N GLY A 58 -22.03 37.83 -19.65
CA GLY A 58 -22.23 36.79 -20.65
C GLY A 58 -21.12 35.73 -20.63
N HIS A 59 -19.85 36.15 -20.57
CA HIS A 59 -18.72 35.22 -20.42
C HIS A 59 -18.78 34.43 -19.11
N GLY A 60 -19.13 35.08 -18.00
CA GLY A 60 -19.32 34.42 -16.71
C GLY A 60 -20.39 33.33 -16.77
N ARG A 61 -21.54 33.60 -17.41
CA ARG A 61 -22.62 32.61 -17.59
C ARG A 61 -22.20 31.45 -18.49
N ALA A 62 -21.49 31.73 -19.60
CA ALA A 62 -20.97 30.69 -20.48
C ALA A 62 -19.96 29.79 -19.77
N PHE A 63 -19.05 30.38 -18.98
CA PHE A 63 -18.09 29.64 -18.17
C PHE A 63 -18.77 28.80 -17.09
N ALA A 64 -19.79 29.32 -16.40
CA ALA A 64 -20.59 28.56 -15.44
C ALA A 64 -21.30 27.36 -16.09
N ALA A 65 -21.85 27.53 -17.30
CA ALA A 65 -22.48 26.44 -18.05
C ALA A 65 -21.46 25.34 -18.44
N LEU A 66 -20.24 25.71 -18.83
CA LEU A 66 -19.16 24.76 -19.08
C LEU A 66 -18.73 24.04 -17.79
N GLY A 67 -18.64 24.77 -16.67
CA GLY A 67 -18.35 24.21 -15.35
C GLY A 67 -19.35 23.13 -14.95
N ALA A 68 -20.65 23.35 -15.19
CA ALA A 68 -21.68 22.35 -14.91
C ALA A 68 -21.54 21.07 -15.77
N GLN A 69 -21.13 21.21 -17.04
CA GLN A 69 -20.83 20.06 -17.90
C GLN A 69 -19.60 19.29 -17.40
N ALA A 70 -18.55 20.00 -16.96
CA ALA A 70 -17.36 19.41 -16.38
C ALA A 70 -17.66 18.65 -15.07
N ALA A 71 -18.49 19.22 -14.19
CA ALA A 71 -18.95 18.56 -12.98
C ALA A 71 -19.70 17.25 -13.28
N SER A 72 -20.62 17.29 -14.26
CA SER A 72 -21.35 16.09 -14.71
C SER A 72 -20.42 15.01 -15.27
N PHE A 73 -19.40 15.40 -16.03
CA PHE A 73 -18.37 14.48 -16.51
C PHE A 73 -17.56 13.88 -15.36
N GLN A 74 -17.18 14.70 -14.38
CA GLN A 74 -16.43 14.25 -13.21
C GLN A 74 -17.22 13.23 -12.39
N ASP A 75 -18.53 13.43 -12.21
CA ASP A 75 -19.41 12.46 -11.55
C ASP A 75 -19.43 11.12 -12.28
N LEU A 76 -19.59 11.14 -13.62
CA LEU A 76 -19.55 9.92 -14.43
C LEU A 76 -18.19 9.23 -14.36
N PHE A 77 -17.10 10.00 -14.32
CA PHE A 77 -15.74 9.47 -14.20
C PHE A 77 -15.52 8.77 -12.86
N VAL A 78 -15.94 9.38 -11.74
CA VAL A 78 -15.89 8.76 -10.41
C VAL A 78 -16.73 7.48 -10.36
N GLN A 79 -17.93 7.49 -10.95
CA GLN A 79 -18.78 6.29 -11.05
C GLN A 79 -18.09 5.18 -11.87
N ALA A 80 -17.47 5.52 -13.00
CA ALA A 80 -16.75 4.57 -13.82
C ALA A 80 -15.57 3.93 -13.07
N LEU A 81 -14.80 4.71 -12.29
CA LEU A 81 -13.71 4.20 -11.46
C LEU A 81 -14.21 3.23 -10.38
N ASN A 82 -15.28 3.60 -9.66
CA ASN A 82 -15.87 2.74 -8.65
C ASN A 82 -16.39 1.42 -9.23
N ASN A 83 -17.07 1.49 -10.39
CA ASN A 83 -17.55 0.31 -11.09
C ASN A 83 -16.38 -0.58 -11.56
N ALA A 84 -15.32 0.02 -12.12
CA ALA A 84 -14.14 -0.73 -12.54
C ALA A 84 -13.48 -1.46 -11.37
N SER A 85 -13.28 -0.78 -10.24
CA SER A 85 -12.74 -1.38 -9.01
C SER A 85 -13.53 -2.62 -8.57
N GLN A 86 -14.87 -2.50 -8.51
CA GLN A 86 -15.75 -3.62 -8.16
C GLN A 86 -15.64 -4.79 -9.15
N GLN A 87 -15.54 -4.51 -10.45
CA GLN A 87 -15.38 -5.55 -11.47
C GLN A 87 -14.04 -6.28 -11.35
N TYR A 88 -12.95 -5.57 -11.07
CA TYR A 88 -11.64 -6.19 -10.81
C TYR A 88 -11.68 -7.09 -9.58
N ALA A 89 -12.22 -6.61 -8.45
CA ALA A 89 -12.35 -7.40 -7.23
C ALA A 89 -13.24 -8.66 -7.43
N ALA A 90 -14.33 -8.52 -8.19
CA ALA A 90 -15.20 -9.63 -8.52
C ALA A 90 -14.51 -10.67 -9.42
N ALA A 91 -13.72 -10.21 -10.40
CA ALA A 91 -12.94 -11.08 -11.28
C ALA A 91 -11.89 -11.87 -10.48
N GLU A 92 -11.15 -11.22 -9.59
CA GLU A 92 -10.18 -11.88 -8.71
C GLU A 92 -10.84 -12.95 -7.85
N THR A 93 -11.98 -12.63 -7.23
CA THR A 93 -12.76 -13.58 -6.44
C THR A 93 -13.21 -14.78 -7.28
N ALA A 94 -13.68 -14.54 -8.50
CA ALA A 94 -14.13 -15.60 -9.41
C ALA A 94 -12.96 -16.51 -9.84
N ILE A 95 -11.80 -15.92 -10.16
CA ILE A 95 -10.59 -16.66 -10.51
C ILE A 95 -10.14 -17.53 -9.33
N VAL A 96 -10.07 -16.96 -8.13
CA VAL A 96 -9.70 -17.71 -6.91
C VAL A 96 -10.65 -18.89 -6.68
N ARG A 97 -11.97 -18.69 -6.79
CA ARG A 97 -12.96 -19.77 -6.64
C ARG A 97 -12.78 -20.88 -7.67
N GLN A 98 -12.60 -20.52 -8.94
CA GLN A 98 -12.42 -21.49 -10.01
C GLN A 98 -11.14 -22.33 -9.80
N LEU A 99 -10.09 -21.67 -9.33
CA LEU A 99 -8.80 -22.30 -9.10
C LEU A 99 -8.82 -23.22 -7.88
N GLN A 100 -9.47 -22.80 -6.79
CA GLN A 100 -9.71 -23.64 -5.61
C GLN A 100 -10.53 -24.89 -5.94
N ALA A 101 -11.58 -24.74 -6.78
CA ALA A 101 -12.36 -25.89 -7.24
C ALA A 101 -11.51 -26.86 -8.06
N THR A 102 -10.63 -26.33 -8.92
CA THR A 102 -9.75 -27.13 -9.78
C THR A 102 -8.67 -27.88 -8.99
N THR A 103 -8.04 -27.23 -8.00
CA THR A 103 -7.02 -27.88 -7.15
C THR A 103 -7.63 -28.97 -6.29
N ALA A 104 -8.83 -28.74 -5.72
CA ALA A 104 -9.57 -29.74 -4.98
C ALA A 104 -9.94 -30.96 -5.85
N ALA A 105 -10.43 -30.72 -7.08
CA ALA A 105 -10.79 -31.80 -8.00
C ALA A 105 -9.60 -32.66 -8.43
N LEU A 106 -8.40 -32.09 -8.53
CA LEU A 106 -7.20 -32.78 -8.98
C LEU A 106 -6.34 -33.34 -7.83
N ASN A 107 -6.78 -33.20 -6.58
CA ASN A 107 -5.99 -33.57 -5.38
C ASN A 107 -4.57 -32.99 -5.40
N LEU A 108 -4.39 -31.87 -6.10
CA LEU A 108 -3.10 -31.22 -6.19
C LEU A 108 -2.86 -30.49 -4.87
N PRO A 109 -1.63 -30.48 -4.34
CA PRO A 109 -1.27 -29.45 -3.37
C PRO A 109 -1.64 -28.10 -3.99
N PRO A 110 -2.18 -27.12 -3.25
CA PRO A 110 -2.64 -25.88 -3.86
C PRO A 110 -1.52 -25.22 -4.69
N ILE A 111 -1.63 -25.28 -6.04
CA ILE A 111 -0.55 -24.89 -6.97
C ILE A 111 -0.61 -23.40 -7.31
N PHE A 112 -1.75 -22.74 -7.09
CA PHE A 112 -1.91 -21.32 -7.36
C PHE A 112 -2.78 -20.63 -6.31
N GLY A 113 -2.25 -19.53 -5.78
CA GLY A 113 -2.96 -18.58 -4.93
C GLY A 113 -2.71 -18.77 -3.43
N PRO A 114 -2.66 -17.66 -2.69
CA PRO A 114 -2.21 -17.61 -1.31
C PRO A 114 -3.08 -18.39 -0.35
N ARG A 115 -2.46 -19.11 0.60
CA ARG A 115 -3.12 -19.26 1.89
C ARG A 115 -3.02 -17.91 2.58
N PRO A 116 -4.13 -17.31 3.05
CA PRO A 116 -4.04 -16.22 4.01
C PRO A 116 -3.10 -16.68 5.10
N VAL A 117 -1.95 -16.02 5.23
CA VAL A 117 -1.00 -16.42 6.25
C VAL A 117 -1.63 -16.03 7.59
N PRO A 118 -1.98 -17.01 8.44
CA PRO A 118 -2.70 -16.70 9.66
C PRO A 118 -1.77 -15.89 10.57
N SER A 119 -2.32 -14.85 11.19
CA SER A 119 -1.66 -14.19 12.29
C SER A 119 -2.64 -13.93 13.41
N SER A 120 -2.56 -14.76 14.44
CA SER A 120 -3.45 -14.71 15.60
C SER A 120 -2.74 -14.30 16.88
N VAL A 121 -1.45 -13.95 16.82
CA VAL A 121 -0.65 -13.60 18.00
C VAL A 121 -0.47 -12.09 18.04
N PRO A 122 -1.14 -11.37 18.97
CA PRO A 122 -1.03 -9.91 19.06
C PRO A 122 0.41 -9.43 19.24
N VAL A 123 0.73 -8.29 18.64
CA VAL A 123 2.05 -7.67 18.66
C VAL A 123 1.97 -6.37 19.46
N ASP A 124 2.87 -6.25 20.43
CA ASP A 124 3.14 -5.01 21.15
C ASP A 124 4.21 -4.24 20.37
N PRO A 125 3.88 -3.08 19.76
CA PRO A 125 4.82 -2.31 18.95
C PRO A 125 6.05 -1.85 19.74
N ALA A 126 5.92 -1.60 21.05
CA ALA A 126 7.03 -1.16 21.88
C ALA A 126 8.05 -2.29 22.10
N GLN A 127 7.58 -3.52 22.32
CA GLN A 127 8.47 -4.70 22.42
C GLN A 127 8.99 -5.16 21.06
N PHE A 128 8.22 -4.94 19.99
CA PHE A 128 8.66 -5.23 18.63
C PHE A 128 9.79 -4.30 18.18
N ALA A 129 9.88 -3.06 18.69
CA ALA A 129 10.88 -2.08 18.29
C ALA A 129 12.34 -2.56 18.49
N GLY A 130 13.25 -1.98 17.70
CA GLY A 130 14.68 -2.29 17.69
C GLY A 130 15.11 -3.06 16.44
N THR A 131 16.30 -3.65 16.51
CA THR A 131 16.94 -4.30 15.36
C THR A 131 16.57 -5.77 15.27
N TYR A 132 16.31 -6.24 14.04
CA TYR A 132 16.32 -7.65 13.67
C TYR A 132 17.25 -7.88 12.49
N TYR A 133 17.97 -8.99 12.52
CA TYR A 133 18.81 -9.50 11.45
C TYR A 133 18.02 -10.50 10.61
N GLU A 134 18.11 -10.37 9.30
CA GLU A 134 17.51 -11.32 8.36
C GLU A 134 18.36 -12.59 8.33
N GLN A 135 17.81 -13.71 8.79
CA GLN A 135 18.47 -15.01 8.73
C GLN A 135 18.19 -15.71 7.40
N GLY A 136 17.05 -15.42 6.77
CA GLY A 136 16.74 -15.87 5.43
C GLY A 136 15.40 -15.35 4.94
N SER A 137 15.19 -15.43 3.63
CA SER A 137 13.99 -14.91 3.00
C SER A 137 13.65 -15.60 1.69
N VAL A 138 12.40 -15.47 1.24
CA VAL A 138 12.06 -15.63 -0.18
C VAL A 138 12.65 -14.42 -0.90
N LYS A 139 13.79 -14.62 -1.55
CA LYS A 139 14.58 -13.53 -2.12
C LYS A 139 13.81 -12.74 -3.15
N GLN A 140 13.58 -11.47 -2.84
CA GLN A 140 13.00 -10.51 -3.75
C GLN A 140 14.09 -9.88 -4.63
N PHE A 141 13.75 -9.44 -5.84
CA PHE A 141 14.73 -8.89 -6.80
C PHE A 141 15.58 -7.74 -6.21
N PHE A 142 15.00 -6.92 -5.32
CA PHE A 142 15.69 -5.82 -4.64
C PHE A 142 16.63 -6.25 -3.51
N SER A 143 16.55 -7.50 -3.05
CA SER A 143 17.38 -8.07 -1.98
C SER A 143 18.51 -8.96 -2.49
N LEU A 144 18.58 -9.15 -3.82
CA LEU A 144 19.60 -9.98 -4.45
C LEU A 144 20.99 -9.37 -4.26
N GLY A 145 21.92 -10.19 -3.77
CA GLY A 145 23.29 -9.77 -3.49
C GLY A 145 23.49 -9.04 -2.17
N LEU A 146 22.45 -8.80 -1.36
CA LEU A 146 22.63 -8.22 -0.03
C LEU A 146 23.08 -9.28 0.99
N VAL A 147 24.06 -8.89 1.81
CA VAL A 147 24.52 -9.57 3.02
C VAL A 147 24.39 -8.63 4.22
N ASN A 148 24.55 -9.14 5.45
CA ASN A 148 24.38 -8.36 6.69
C ASN A 148 23.05 -7.61 6.74
N THR A 149 22.00 -8.20 6.17
CA THR A 149 20.71 -7.53 6.05
C THR A 149 20.05 -7.47 7.42
N LYS A 150 19.55 -6.28 7.77
CA LYS A 150 18.83 -6.02 9.01
C LYS A 150 17.73 -4.99 8.80
N ALA A 151 16.70 -5.08 9.64
CA ALA A 151 15.61 -4.12 9.74
C ALA A 151 15.64 -3.50 11.14
N MET A 152 15.63 -2.17 11.22
CA MET A 152 15.51 -1.44 12.48
C MET A 152 14.14 -0.77 12.54
N TYR A 153 13.38 -1.10 13.59
CA TYR A 153 12.04 -0.58 13.85
C TYR A 153 12.07 0.45 14.98
N SER A 154 11.39 1.57 14.82
CA SER A 154 11.28 2.60 15.86
C SER A 154 9.86 3.15 15.92
N LEU A 155 9.26 3.22 17.11
CA LEU A 155 7.90 3.71 17.29
C LEU A 155 7.87 5.25 17.24
N ASN A 156 6.95 5.81 16.47
CA ASN A 156 6.70 7.24 16.40
C ASN A 156 5.58 7.65 17.37
N PRO A 157 5.54 8.92 17.81
CA PRO A 157 4.48 9.42 18.70
C PRO A 157 3.05 9.32 18.12
N ASP A 158 2.92 9.29 16.80
CA ASP A 158 1.64 9.16 16.09
C ASP A 158 1.14 7.71 15.95
N GLY A 159 1.84 6.75 16.57
CA GLY A 159 1.53 5.33 16.52
C GLY A 159 2.04 4.60 15.28
N THR A 160 2.64 5.31 14.31
CA THR A 160 3.32 4.66 13.18
C THR A 160 4.69 4.11 13.58
N ILE A 161 5.24 3.20 12.78
CA ILE A 161 6.54 2.60 13.03
C ILE A 161 7.48 3.03 11.89
N ARG A 162 8.60 3.67 12.22
CA ARG A 162 9.69 3.89 11.26
C ARG A 162 10.40 2.56 11.01
N VAL A 163 10.59 2.21 9.74
CA VAL A 163 11.32 1.01 9.31
C VAL A 163 12.57 1.45 8.57
N GLN A 164 13.73 0.92 8.95
CA GLN A 164 14.97 1.12 8.21
C GLN A 164 15.58 -0.22 7.86
N ASN A 165 15.55 -0.55 6.57
CA ASN A 165 16.21 -1.74 6.04
C ASN A 165 17.60 -1.35 5.55
N SER A 166 18.60 -2.17 5.89
CA SER A 166 19.98 -1.95 5.46
C SER A 166 20.72 -3.26 5.26
N GLY A 167 21.73 -3.26 4.39
CA GLY A 167 22.67 -4.37 4.18
C GLY A 167 23.87 -3.93 3.35
N ASN A 168 24.81 -4.83 3.12
CA ASN A 168 25.97 -4.59 2.24
C ASN A 168 25.81 -5.39 0.95
N TYR A 169 26.12 -4.80 -0.19
CA TYR A 169 26.16 -5.55 -1.45
C TYR A 169 27.40 -6.45 -1.53
N PHE A 170 27.16 -7.69 -1.96
CA PHE A 170 28.10 -8.75 -2.36
C PHE A 170 28.97 -9.38 -1.26
N PHE A 171 29.49 -8.62 -0.30
CA PHE A 171 30.42 -9.11 0.73
C PHE A 171 30.41 -8.25 2.01
N ASN A 172 31.03 -8.75 3.09
CA ASN A 172 31.15 -8.01 4.36
C ASN A 172 31.86 -6.67 4.14
N ASN A 173 31.30 -5.56 4.64
CA ASN A 173 31.76 -4.19 4.40
C ASN A 173 31.75 -3.75 2.91
N GLY A 174 30.99 -4.42 2.05
CA GLY A 174 30.69 -3.93 0.70
C GLY A 174 29.81 -2.67 0.71
N PRO A 175 29.46 -2.11 -0.46
CA PRO A 175 28.66 -0.89 -0.56
C PRO A 175 27.37 -0.97 0.27
N LEU A 176 27.15 0.00 1.14
CA LEU A 176 25.97 0.06 1.99
C LEU A 176 24.72 0.35 1.13
N SER A 177 23.71 -0.50 1.26
CA SER A 177 22.35 -0.22 0.82
C SER A 177 21.51 0.08 2.05
N SER A 178 20.73 1.17 2.01
CA SER A 178 19.80 1.51 3.09
C SER A 178 18.58 2.20 2.50
N ILE A 179 17.41 1.85 3.03
CA ILE A 179 16.15 2.51 2.71
C ILE A 179 15.33 2.69 3.98
N ILE A 180 14.63 3.83 4.07
CA ILE A 180 13.80 4.20 5.22
C ILE A 180 12.36 4.27 4.74
N GLY A 181 11.45 3.72 5.54
CA GLY A 181 10.03 3.70 5.30
C GLY A 181 9.22 3.86 6.57
N SER A 182 7.91 3.74 6.42
CA SER A 182 6.93 3.79 7.50
C SER A 182 6.01 2.58 7.41
N ALA A 183 5.68 2.00 8.57
CA ALA A 183 4.69 0.96 8.72
C ALA A 183 3.52 1.48 9.57
N VAL A 184 2.30 1.26 9.09
CA VAL A 184 1.06 1.66 9.77
C VAL A 184 0.27 0.40 10.13
N PRO A 185 -0.02 0.16 11.42
CA PRO A 185 -0.88 -0.95 11.83
C PRO A 185 -2.30 -0.80 11.27
N LEU A 186 -2.87 -1.89 10.78
CA LEU A 186 -4.21 -1.93 10.16
C LEU A 186 -5.26 -2.64 11.02
N ASN A 187 -4.84 -3.30 12.09
CA ASN A 187 -5.72 -4.02 13.01
C ASN A 187 -5.32 -3.83 14.47
N ALA A 188 -6.26 -4.04 15.39
CA ALA A 188 -6.05 -3.84 16.83
C ALA A 188 -4.98 -4.77 17.43
N THR A 189 -4.67 -5.87 16.75
CA THR A 189 -3.63 -6.83 17.15
C THR A 189 -2.25 -6.48 16.62
N ASN A 190 -2.11 -5.41 15.81
CA ASN A 190 -0.87 -4.98 15.15
C ASN A 190 -0.16 -6.08 14.34
N THR A 191 -0.92 -7.03 13.79
CA THR A 191 -0.38 -8.17 13.04
C THR A 191 -0.37 -7.94 11.54
N ALA A 192 -1.18 -7.00 11.05
CA ALA A 192 -1.22 -6.56 9.67
C ALA A 192 -0.79 -5.10 9.60
N LEU A 193 0.17 -4.80 8.73
CA LEU A 193 0.72 -3.47 8.54
C LEU A 193 0.73 -3.10 7.05
N ASP A 194 0.55 -1.81 6.79
CA ASP A 194 0.89 -1.20 5.51
C ASP A 194 2.28 -0.55 5.60
N VAL A 195 3.25 -1.14 4.92
CA VAL A 195 4.64 -0.70 4.87
C VAL A 195 4.90 0.02 3.55
N SER A 196 5.41 1.24 3.64
CA SER A 196 5.75 2.06 2.48
C SER A 196 7.16 2.65 2.61
N PHE A 197 7.88 2.74 1.50
CA PHE A 197 9.20 3.36 1.40
C PHE A 197 9.18 4.64 0.55
N LEU A 198 7.98 5.21 0.34
CA LEU A 198 7.85 6.52 -0.30
C LEU A 198 8.39 7.63 0.62
N PRO A 199 8.97 8.71 0.06
CA PRO A 199 9.50 9.82 0.85
C PRO A 199 8.40 10.68 1.51
N PHE A 200 7.12 10.39 1.26
CA PHE A 200 5.96 11.06 1.83
C PHE A 200 4.87 10.04 2.21
N LYS A 201 4.06 10.38 3.22
CA LYS A 201 2.92 9.57 3.66
C LYS A 201 1.72 9.85 2.76
N LEU A 202 1.17 8.81 2.16
CA LEU A 202 -0.12 8.90 1.46
C LEU A 202 -1.26 8.91 2.49
N PRO A 203 -2.36 9.66 2.23
CA PRO A 203 -3.53 9.63 3.11
C PRO A 203 -4.33 8.32 3.04
N PHE A 204 -3.94 7.40 2.15
CA PHE A 204 -4.55 6.10 1.92
C PHE A 204 -3.49 5.01 1.74
N SER A 205 -3.88 3.75 1.98
CA SER A 205 -3.02 2.58 1.75
C SER A 205 -3.04 2.16 0.29
N LEU A 206 -1.86 1.93 -0.30
CA LEU A 206 -1.74 1.29 -1.62
C LEU A 206 -1.90 -0.24 -1.56
N SER A 207 -1.89 -0.81 -0.35
CA SER A 207 -1.85 -2.25 -0.10
C SER A 207 -3.22 -2.83 0.28
N GLY A 208 -4.26 -2.00 0.32
CA GLY A 208 -5.62 -2.40 0.73
C GLY A 208 -5.74 -2.69 2.24
N PRO A 209 -6.93 -3.13 2.72
CA PRO A 209 -7.23 -3.32 4.14
C PRO A 209 -6.44 -4.46 4.79
N THR A 210 -5.88 -5.37 4.00
CA THR A 210 -5.04 -6.48 4.47
C THR A 210 -3.59 -6.07 4.71
N GLY A 211 -3.16 -4.90 4.18
CA GLY A 211 -1.77 -4.47 4.22
C GLY A 211 -0.86 -5.28 3.30
N ASN A 212 0.44 -5.04 3.38
CA ASN A 212 1.47 -5.75 2.61
C ASN A 212 2.53 -6.41 3.51
N TYR A 213 2.34 -6.36 4.83
CA TYR A 213 3.25 -6.92 5.81
C TYR A 213 2.46 -7.57 6.94
N ILE A 214 2.58 -8.88 7.07
CA ILE A 214 1.89 -9.73 8.04
C ILE A 214 2.93 -10.38 8.96
N ILE A 215 2.79 -10.15 10.26
CA ILE A 215 3.60 -10.84 11.28
C ILE A 215 2.97 -12.20 11.53
N VAL A 216 3.48 -13.25 10.91
CA VAL A 216 2.94 -14.61 10.91
C VAL A 216 3.02 -15.26 12.30
N ALA A 217 4.18 -15.12 12.93
CA ALA A 217 4.46 -15.66 14.25
C ALA A 217 5.60 -14.87 14.90
N ARG A 218 5.69 -14.95 16.22
CA ARG A 218 6.79 -14.37 16.99
C ARG A 218 7.05 -15.17 18.25
N ALA A 219 8.26 -15.07 18.77
CA ALA A 219 8.57 -15.52 20.12
C ALA A 219 7.77 -14.71 21.17
N PRO A 220 7.47 -15.27 22.35
CA PRO A 220 6.89 -14.51 23.46
C PRO A 220 7.76 -13.34 23.92
N ASP A 221 9.08 -13.48 23.81
CA ASP A 221 10.11 -12.51 24.19
C ASP A 221 10.62 -11.64 23.02
N TYR A 222 10.02 -11.77 21.83
CA TYR A 222 10.43 -11.06 20.61
C TYR A 222 11.88 -11.34 20.17
N SER A 223 12.49 -12.44 20.61
CA SER A 223 13.81 -12.88 20.14
C SER A 223 13.83 -13.21 18.64
N TRP A 224 12.69 -13.61 18.08
CA TRP A 224 12.49 -13.84 16.65
C TRP A 224 11.07 -13.49 16.21
N VAL A 225 10.93 -13.12 14.94
CA VAL A 225 9.66 -12.86 14.28
C VAL A 225 9.69 -13.44 12.86
N LEU A 226 8.55 -13.97 12.44
CA LEU A 226 8.32 -14.51 11.10
C LEU A 226 7.34 -13.60 10.38
N VAL A 227 7.69 -13.20 9.17
CA VAL A 227 6.98 -12.16 8.43
C VAL A 227 6.71 -12.66 7.03
N SER A 228 5.56 -12.29 6.47
CA SER A 228 5.20 -12.51 5.08
C SER A 228 4.34 -11.35 4.58
N ASP A 229 3.96 -11.35 3.32
CA ASP A 229 2.84 -10.55 2.82
C ASP A 229 1.53 -11.37 2.92
N PRO A 230 0.35 -10.77 2.74
CA PRO A 230 -0.92 -11.48 2.85
C PRO A 230 -1.06 -12.68 1.91
N THR A 231 -0.25 -12.71 0.84
CA THR A 231 -0.28 -13.73 -0.19
C THR A 231 0.80 -14.81 -0.07
N GLY A 232 1.71 -14.70 0.91
CA GLY A 232 2.76 -15.70 1.07
C GLY A 232 3.86 -15.66 0.00
N PHE A 233 3.84 -14.73 -0.97
CA PHE A 233 4.85 -14.66 -2.04
C PHE A 233 6.23 -14.18 -1.56
N SER A 234 6.27 -13.54 -0.40
CA SER A 234 7.45 -13.14 0.34
C SER A 234 7.44 -13.81 1.71
N GLY A 235 8.62 -13.91 2.31
CA GLY A 235 8.76 -14.45 3.64
C GLY A 235 10.12 -14.11 4.21
N TYR A 236 10.19 -13.78 5.49
CA TYR A 236 11.40 -13.39 6.19
C TYR A 236 11.48 -14.05 7.56
N VAL A 237 12.63 -14.66 7.84
CA VAL A 237 13.03 -15.12 9.17
C VAL A 237 13.91 -14.04 9.78
N LEU A 238 13.42 -13.40 10.85
CA LEU A 238 14.06 -12.26 11.48
C LEU A 238 14.38 -12.58 12.95
N THR A 239 15.59 -12.27 13.40
CA THR A 239 16.05 -12.55 14.78
C THR A 239 16.73 -11.35 15.41
N ARG A 240 16.66 -11.23 16.74
CA ARG A 240 17.41 -10.20 17.48
C ARG A 240 18.91 -10.45 17.44
N ASP A 241 19.30 -11.72 17.54
CA ASP A 241 20.69 -12.12 17.44
C ASP A 241 21.11 -12.17 15.97
N GLN A 242 22.30 -11.65 15.69
CA GLN A 242 22.88 -11.67 14.35
C GLN A 242 23.20 -13.09 13.87
N PHE A 243 23.57 -13.97 14.80
CA PHE A 243 23.90 -15.37 14.54
C PHE A 243 23.01 -16.27 15.37
N ILE A 244 22.38 -17.24 14.73
CA ILE A 244 21.61 -18.29 15.40
C ILE A 244 22.11 -19.69 15.01
N PRO A 245 21.88 -20.71 15.85
CA PRO A 245 22.18 -22.09 15.49
C PRO A 245 21.43 -22.54 14.24
N ALA A 246 22.08 -23.35 13.40
CA ALA A 246 21.50 -23.86 12.15
C ALA A 246 20.18 -24.62 12.37
N GLN A 247 20.07 -25.35 13.49
CA GLN A 247 18.84 -26.05 13.86
C GLN A 247 17.68 -25.07 14.13
N GLN A 248 17.95 -23.97 14.83
CA GLN A 248 16.94 -22.94 15.08
C GLN A 248 16.50 -22.29 13.76
N TYR A 249 17.44 -21.99 12.86
CA TYR A 249 17.13 -21.46 11.53
C TYR A 249 16.20 -22.40 10.74
N GLN A 250 16.54 -23.70 10.69
CA GLN A 250 15.73 -24.70 9.98
C GLN A 250 14.32 -24.82 10.56
N GLN A 251 14.18 -24.77 11.90
CA GLN A 251 12.87 -24.77 12.55
C GLN A 251 12.03 -23.55 12.17
N LEU A 252 12.61 -22.36 12.25
CA LEU A 252 11.92 -21.10 11.93
C LEU A 252 11.54 -21.01 10.44
N ALA A 253 12.45 -21.39 9.54
CA ALA A 253 12.18 -21.44 8.11
C ALA A 253 11.08 -22.47 7.78
N GLY A 254 11.13 -23.65 8.40
CA GLY A 254 10.09 -24.67 8.25
C GLY A 254 8.73 -24.22 8.75
N GLN A 255 8.68 -23.50 9.88
CA GLN A 255 7.45 -22.91 10.41
C GLN A 255 6.89 -21.83 9.48
N LEU A 256 7.74 -21.00 8.88
CA LEU A 256 7.31 -19.97 7.94
C LEU A 256 6.67 -20.59 6.69
N VAL A 257 7.30 -21.63 6.13
CA VAL A 257 6.75 -22.38 4.99
C VAL A 257 5.44 -23.08 5.35
N SER A 258 5.36 -23.74 6.51
CA SER A 258 4.12 -24.42 6.94
C SER A 258 2.96 -23.46 7.19
N SER A 259 3.26 -22.19 7.47
CA SER A 259 2.28 -21.12 7.65
C SER A 259 1.70 -20.58 6.34
N GLY A 260 2.26 -20.97 5.18
CA GLY A 260 1.72 -20.62 3.86
C GLY A 260 2.64 -19.82 2.95
N VAL A 261 3.90 -19.57 3.35
CA VAL A 261 4.88 -18.91 2.47
C VAL A 261 5.27 -19.82 1.30
N TRP A 262 5.25 -19.23 0.11
CA TRP A 262 5.53 -19.87 -1.17
C TRP A 262 6.96 -19.57 -1.62
N GLY A 263 7.75 -20.62 -1.80
CA GLY A 263 9.13 -20.54 -2.29
C GLY A 263 10.18 -20.90 -1.23
N PRO A 264 11.44 -21.08 -1.66
CA PRO A 264 12.53 -21.45 -0.77
C PRO A 264 12.94 -20.27 0.12
N ILE A 265 13.00 -20.49 1.43
CA ILE A 265 13.66 -19.56 2.35
C ILE A 265 15.16 -19.72 2.18
N THR A 266 15.78 -18.77 1.48
CA THR A 266 17.21 -18.79 1.20
C THR A 266 17.96 -18.10 2.34
N PRO A 267 19.00 -18.73 2.93
CA PRO A 267 19.79 -18.10 3.98
C PRO A 267 20.38 -16.76 3.53
N THR A 268 20.42 -15.82 4.47
CA THR A 268 21.09 -14.54 4.28
C THR A 268 22.40 -14.56 5.04
N ASN A 269 23.51 -14.35 4.34
CA ASN A 269 24.83 -14.36 4.97
C ASN A 269 24.95 -13.19 5.95
N GLN A 270 25.28 -13.51 7.19
CA GLN A 270 25.62 -12.58 8.26
C GLN A 270 27.12 -12.72 8.57
N TYR A 271 27.81 -11.61 8.77
CA TYR A 271 29.24 -11.53 9.05
C TYR A 271 29.48 -10.68 10.30
N ALA A 272 30.50 -11.06 11.06
CA ALA A 272 30.92 -10.33 12.25
C ALA A 272 31.67 -9.04 11.90
#